data_AF-A0A950QRT1-F1
#
_entry.id   AF-A0A950QRT1-F1
#
_cell.length_a   1.000
_cell.length_b   1.000
_cell.length_c   1.000
_cell.angle_alpha   90.00
_cell.angle_beta   90.00
_cell.angle_gamma   90.00
#
_symmetry.space_group_name_H-M   'P 1'
#
loop_
_entity.id
_entity.type
_entity.pdbx_description
1 polymer ?
#
loop_
_entity_poly.entity_id
_entity_poly.type
_entity_poly.pdbx_seq_one_letter_code
_entity_poly.pdbx_strand_id
1 'polypeptide(L)'
;MDIAQIRRRFGPGGIRDFAPATDAIGAITEDTQMTLFTAEGLLRAATPYAARGICSVPMVVHHAYLRWLTTQGESPNLESQLGVNSHIAIDGWLMNVPGVSSRREPGKTCLSALRKADSFAASVTMRRPTPIRSDAGYAVSR
;
A
#
# COMPACT_ATOMS: atom_id res chain seq x y z
N MET A 1 -20.99 15.70 5.91
CA MET A 1 -21.28 17.13 6.17
C MET A 1 -21.36 17.84 4.84
N ASP A 2 -22.44 18.54 4.54
CA ASP A 2 -22.57 19.30 3.30
C ASP A 2 -21.85 20.67 3.40
N ILE A 3 -21.73 21.37 2.26
CA ILE A 3 -21.04 22.66 2.20
C ILE A 3 -21.69 23.75 3.07
N ALA A 4 -23.01 23.71 3.23
CA ALA A 4 -23.73 24.67 4.06
C ALA A 4 -23.45 24.43 5.55
N GLN A 5 -23.38 23.15 5.97
CA GLN A 5 -22.98 22.74 7.31
C GLN A 5 -21.53 23.12 7.62
N ILE A 6 -20.60 22.95 6.67
CA ILE A 6 -19.20 23.40 6.80
C ILE A 6 -19.14 24.89 7.05
N ARG A 7 -19.82 25.70 6.23
CA ARG A 7 -19.82 27.15 6.39
C ARG A 7 -20.51 27.62 7.66
N ARG A 8 -21.58 26.94 8.10
CA ARG A 8 -22.22 27.23 9.39
C ARG A 8 -21.29 26.95 10.57
N ARG A 9 -20.49 25.88 10.49
CA ARG A 9 -19.58 25.48 11.57
C ARG A 9 -18.28 26.28 11.62
N PHE A 10 -17.69 26.58 10.46
CA PHE A 10 -16.34 27.17 10.37
C PHE A 10 -16.32 28.59 9.80
N GLY A 11 -17.50 29.17 9.53
CA GLY A 11 -17.64 30.48 8.92
C GLY A 11 -17.65 30.45 7.38
N PRO A 12 -17.90 31.59 6.73
CA PRO A 12 -18.09 31.66 5.27
C PRO A 12 -16.87 31.19 4.48
N GLY A 13 -15.68 31.29 5.07
CA GLY A 13 -14.42 30.80 4.51
C GLY A 13 -14.17 29.30 4.62
N GLY A 14 -15.04 28.55 5.29
CA GLY A 14 -14.87 27.11 5.55
C GLY A 14 -13.76 26.80 6.55
N ILE A 15 -13.38 25.52 6.62
CA ILE A 15 -12.28 25.03 7.46
C ILE A 15 -10.93 25.55 6.95
N ARG A 16 -10.08 26.06 7.86
CA ARG A 16 -8.76 26.66 7.53
C ARG A 16 -7.61 26.13 8.36
N ASP A 17 -7.92 25.30 9.35
CA ASP A 17 -6.96 24.64 10.23
C ASP A 17 -7.54 23.28 10.63
N PHE A 18 -6.75 22.44 11.29
CA PHE A 18 -7.21 21.17 11.79
C PHE A 18 -8.39 21.37 12.75
N ALA A 19 -9.50 20.71 12.44
CA ALA A 19 -10.62 20.61 13.35
C ALA A 19 -10.47 19.33 14.20
N PRO A 20 -11.08 19.30 15.40
CA PRO A 20 -11.23 18.07 16.15
C PRO A 20 -11.88 16.98 15.29
N ALA A 21 -11.19 15.84 15.18
CA ALA A 21 -11.71 14.61 14.60
C ALA A 21 -11.95 13.58 15.72
N THR A 22 -12.25 12.34 15.33
CA THR A 22 -12.73 11.24 16.18
C THR A 22 -11.95 11.06 17.48
N ASP A 23 -10.63 11.18 17.45
CA ASP A 23 -9.73 10.88 18.57
C ASP A 23 -8.60 11.90 18.80
N ALA A 24 -8.22 12.70 17.80
CA ALA A 24 -7.31 13.85 17.98
C ALA A 24 -7.48 14.92 16.89
N ILE A 25 -6.93 16.11 17.15
CA ILE A 25 -6.78 17.17 16.14
C ILE A 25 -5.60 16.78 15.23
N GLY A 26 -5.81 16.77 13.92
CA GLY A 26 -4.77 16.45 12.95
C GLY A 26 -4.35 14.98 12.90
N ALA A 27 -5.16 14.07 13.46
CA ALA A 27 -4.93 12.64 13.33
C ALA A 27 -4.98 12.19 11.85
N ILE A 28 -4.07 11.31 11.47
CA ILE A 28 -4.11 10.66 10.15
C ILE A 28 -5.30 9.71 10.06
N THR A 29 -5.92 9.61 8.90
CA THR A 29 -7.04 8.69 8.63
C THR A 29 -6.58 7.50 7.80
N GLU A 30 -7.49 6.59 7.49
CA GLU A 30 -7.26 5.39 6.70
C GLU A 30 -6.65 5.67 5.33
N ASP A 31 -7.00 6.78 4.66
CA ASP A 31 -6.39 7.12 3.37
C ASP A 31 -4.88 7.32 3.51
N THR A 32 -4.45 8.02 4.56
CA THR A 32 -3.03 8.22 4.86
C THR A 32 -2.38 6.90 5.28
N GLN A 33 -3.05 6.09 6.12
CA GLN A 33 -2.53 4.79 6.53
C GLN A 33 -2.35 3.86 5.32
N MET A 34 -3.36 3.71 4.46
CA MET A 34 -3.30 2.93 3.23
C MET A 34 -2.19 3.45 2.31
N THR A 35 -2.03 4.77 2.19
CA THR A 35 -0.94 5.39 1.41
C THR A 35 0.44 4.96 1.94
N LEU A 36 0.64 4.93 3.26
CA LEU A 36 1.88 4.46 3.86
C LEU A 36 2.14 2.98 3.58
N PHE A 37 1.10 2.13 3.63
CA PHE A 37 1.24 0.72 3.27
C PHE A 37 1.46 0.51 1.77
N THR A 38 0.91 1.36 0.90
CA THR A 38 1.27 1.38 -0.53
C THR A 38 2.75 1.67 -0.72
N ALA A 39 3.27 2.70 -0.05
CA ALA A 39 4.69 3.05 -0.11
C ALA A 39 5.58 1.91 0.41
N GLU A 40 5.20 1.28 1.52
CA GLU A 40 5.88 0.10 2.06
C GLU A 40 5.92 -1.05 1.04
N GLY A 41 4.78 -1.36 0.40
CA GLY A 41 4.69 -2.39 -0.63
C GLY A 41 5.59 -2.11 -1.84
N LEU A 42 5.62 -0.86 -2.31
CA LEU A 42 6.49 -0.45 -3.41
C LEU A 42 7.99 -0.56 -3.05
N LEU A 43 8.36 -0.13 -1.84
CA LEU A 43 9.73 -0.25 -1.34
C LEU A 43 10.16 -1.72 -1.22
N ARG A 44 9.28 -2.60 -0.71
CA ARG A 44 9.56 -4.04 -0.64
C ARG A 44 9.65 -4.69 -2.01
N ALA A 45 8.90 -4.21 -3.00
CA ALA A 45 8.95 -4.72 -4.37
C ALA A 45 10.26 -4.33 -5.09
N ALA A 46 10.81 -3.15 -4.76
CA ALA A 46 12.05 -2.65 -5.36
C ALA A 46 13.26 -3.55 -5.05
N THR A 47 13.35 -4.11 -3.84
CA THR A 47 14.49 -4.95 -3.42
C THR A 47 14.70 -6.21 -4.29
N PRO A 48 13.73 -7.14 -4.42
CA PRO A 48 13.88 -8.31 -5.28
C PRO A 48 13.97 -7.93 -6.76
N TYR A 49 13.34 -6.84 -7.19
CA TYR A 49 13.49 -6.33 -8.55
C TYR A 49 14.93 -5.87 -8.84
N ALA A 50 15.56 -5.14 -7.91
CA ALA A 50 16.95 -4.73 -8.01
C ALA A 50 17.91 -5.94 -7.96
N ALA A 51 17.65 -6.91 -7.08
CA ALA A 51 18.51 -8.08 -6.89
C ALA A 51 18.38 -9.14 -8.00
N ARG A 52 17.15 -9.43 -8.45
CA ARG A 52 16.84 -10.56 -9.34
C ARG A 52 16.27 -10.14 -10.71
N GLY A 53 15.95 -8.86 -10.87
CA GLY A 53 15.31 -8.35 -12.09
C GLY A 53 13.86 -8.79 -12.27
N ILE A 54 13.24 -9.41 -11.26
CA ILE A 54 11.92 -10.03 -11.35
C ILE A 54 11.14 -9.73 -10.06
N CYS A 55 9.94 -9.16 -10.19
CA CYS A 55 9.05 -8.92 -9.04
C CYS A 55 7.58 -8.77 -9.49
N SER A 56 6.64 -9.36 -8.75
CA SER A 56 5.21 -9.04 -8.87
C SER A 56 4.87 -7.88 -7.94
N VAL A 57 4.90 -6.65 -8.46
CA VAL A 57 4.55 -5.44 -7.69
C VAL A 57 3.12 -5.52 -7.14
N PRO A 58 2.09 -5.93 -7.91
CA PRO A 58 0.73 -6.05 -7.38
C PRO A 58 0.63 -7.00 -6.19
N MET A 59 1.33 -8.14 -6.24
CA MET A 59 1.36 -9.11 -5.15
C MET A 59 2.00 -8.52 -3.88
N VAL A 60 3.16 -7.86 -4.00
CA VAL A 60 3.86 -7.29 -2.84
C VAL A 60 3.05 -6.14 -2.21
N VAL A 61 2.41 -5.31 -3.03
CA VAL A 61 1.50 -4.26 -2.55
C VAL A 61 0.25 -4.85 -1.90
N HIS A 62 -0.32 -5.92 -2.46
CA HIS A 62 -1.43 -6.64 -1.84
C HIS A 62 -1.06 -7.15 -0.44
N HIS A 63 0.12 -7.75 -0.28
CA HIS A 63 0.59 -8.20 1.04
C HIS A 63 0.70 -7.03 2.04
N ALA A 64 1.11 -5.84 1.57
CA ALA A 64 1.13 -4.64 2.41
C ALA A 64 -0.28 -4.20 2.84
N TYR A 65 -1.27 -4.31 1.96
CA TYR A 65 -2.66 -4.06 2.34
C TYR A 65 -3.23 -5.12 3.29
N LEU A 66 -2.78 -6.37 3.24
CA LEU A 66 -3.15 -7.38 4.24
C LEU A 66 -2.57 -7.05 5.62
N ARG A 67 -1.33 -6.55 5.68
CA ARG A 67 -0.75 -6.01 6.92
C ARG A 67 -1.55 -4.83 7.46
N TRP A 68 -1.90 -3.87 6.59
CA TRP A 68 -2.81 -2.78 6.96
C TRP A 68 -4.13 -3.34 7.53
N LEU A 69 -4.76 -4.29 6.84
CA LEU A 69 -6.01 -4.91 7.28
C LEU A 69 -5.88 -5.51 8.68
N THR A 70 -4.78 -6.20 8.99
CA THR A 70 -4.46 -6.69 10.33
C THR A 70 -4.35 -5.58 11.37
N THR A 71 -3.72 -4.44 11.05
CA THR A 71 -3.68 -3.28 11.98
C THR A 71 -5.06 -2.69 12.27
N GLN A 72 -6.06 -2.95 11.42
CA GLN A 72 -7.45 -2.53 11.64
C GLN A 72 -8.27 -3.52 12.49
N GLY A 73 -7.62 -4.55 13.06
CA GLY A 73 -8.24 -5.58 13.88
C GLY A 73 -8.93 -6.70 13.10
N GLU A 74 -8.62 -6.82 11.80
CA GLU A 74 -9.18 -7.85 10.93
C GLU A 74 -8.23 -9.05 10.81
N SER A 75 -8.81 -10.23 10.58
CA SER A 75 -8.06 -11.48 10.38
C SER A 75 -8.18 -11.92 8.92
N PRO A 76 -7.32 -11.44 8.00
CA PRO A 76 -7.32 -11.88 6.61
C PRO A 76 -7.13 -13.40 6.51
N ASN A 77 -7.79 -14.04 5.53
CA ASN A 77 -7.56 -15.45 5.23
C ASN A 77 -6.23 -15.60 4.47
N LEU A 78 -5.14 -15.66 5.23
CA LEU A 78 -3.79 -15.69 4.68
C LEU A 78 -3.55 -16.92 3.80
N GLU A 79 -4.19 -18.04 4.08
CA GLU A 79 -4.06 -19.25 3.27
C GLU A 79 -4.59 -19.02 1.85
N SER A 80 -5.78 -18.45 1.71
CA SER A 80 -6.38 -18.16 0.40
C SER A 80 -5.75 -16.94 -0.30
N GLN A 81 -5.24 -15.97 0.46
CA GLN A 81 -4.77 -14.68 -0.06
C GLN A 81 -3.27 -14.60 -0.35
N LEU A 82 -2.46 -15.43 0.31
CA LEU A 82 -0.99 -15.44 0.13
C LEU A 82 -0.46 -16.72 -0.51
N GLY A 83 -1.19 -17.84 -0.38
CA GLY A 83 -0.64 -19.16 -0.69
C GLY A 83 0.42 -19.61 0.32
N VAL A 84 1.35 -20.48 -0.10
CA VAL A 84 2.36 -21.11 0.77
C VAL A 84 3.30 -20.08 1.41
N ASN A 85 3.56 -20.19 2.72
CA ASN A 85 4.36 -19.29 3.58
C ASN A 85 3.69 -17.97 4.04
N SER A 86 2.49 -18.08 4.62
CA SER A 86 1.70 -16.98 5.20
C SER A 86 2.45 -16.12 6.23
N HIS A 87 3.27 -16.73 7.09
CA HIS A 87 3.96 -16.03 8.20
C HIS A 87 4.96 -14.95 7.75
N ILE A 88 5.61 -15.10 6.59
CA ILE A 88 6.62 -14.16 6.11
C ILE A 88 5.97 -12.90 5.51
N ALA A 89 4.73 -12.99 5.03
CA ALA A 89 4.08 -11.89 4.33
C ALA A 89 3.43 -10.87 5.27
N ILE A 90 3.20 -11.23 6.54
CA ILE A 90 2.55 -10.37 7.54
C ILE A 90 3.52 -9.78 8.56
N ASP A 91 4.83 -9.77 8.31
CA ASP A 91 5.80 -9.03 9.13
C ASP A 91 5.97 -7.58 8.64
N GLY A 92 6.40 -6.65 9.50
CA GLY A 92 6.72 -5.29 9.05
C GLY A 92 6.76 -4.23 10.14
N TRP A 93 7.77 -3.36 10.05
CA TRP A 93 7.95 -2.25 10.99
C TRP A 93 6.73 -1.32 11.06
N LEU A 94 6.09 -1.03 9.92
CA LEU A 94 4.98 -0.09 9.84
C LEU A 94 3.78 -0.53 10.70
N MET A 95 3.55 -1.83 10.87
CA MET A 95 2.45 -2.36 11.71
C MET A 95 2.58 -1.99 13.19
N ASN A 96 3.80 -1.66 13.64
CA ASN A 96 4.09 -1.30 15.02
C ASN A 96 4.06 0.23 15.24
N VAL A 97 3.77 1.02 14.19
CA VAL A 97 3.65 2.48 14.30
C VAL A 97 2.27 2.81 14.90
N PRO A 98 2.17 3.46 16.08
CA PRO A 98 0.89 3.62 16.78
C PRO A 98 -0.22 4.29 15.96
N GLY A 99 0.14 5.26 15.11
CA GLY A 99 -0.82 6.02 14.30
C GLY A 99 -1.54 5.23 13.22
N VAL A 100 -1.02 4.06 12.80
CA VAL A 100 -1.59 3.26 11.72
C VAL A 100 -2.62 2.22 12.18
N SER A 101 -2.64 1.89 13.48
CA SER A 101 -3.59 0.91 14.05
C SER A 101 -4.88 1.56 14.56
N SER A 102 -5.00 2.88 14.48
CA SER A 102 -6.20 3.59 14.90
C SER A 102 -7.26 3.54 13.81
N ARG A 103 -8.37 2.89 14.10
CA ARG A 103 -9.52 2.74 13.20
C ARG A 103 -10.44 3.96 13.32
N ARG A 104 -10.43 4.85 12.33
CA ARG A 104 -11.06 6.19 12.37
C ARG A 104 -12.21 6.41 11.39
N GLU A 105 -12.35 5.58 10.36
CA GLU A 105 -13.44 5.45 9.37
C GLU A 105 -12.98 4.57 8.18
N PRO A 106 -12.73 3.25 8.35
CA PRO A 106 -12.26 2.46 7.23
C PRO A 106 -13.37 2.35 6.18
N GLY A 107 -13.07 2.83 4.97
CA GLY A 107 -14.01 2.81 3.85
C GLY A 107 -14.55 1.39 3.65
N LYS A 108 -15.87 1.22 3.81
CA LYS A 108 -16.54 -0.09 3.72
C LYS A 108 -16.21 -0.82 2.41
N THR A 109 -16.02 -0.05 1.33
CA THR A 109 -15.62 -0.56 0.02
C THR A 109 -14.21 -1.14 0.03
N CYS A 110 -13.22 -0.45 0.61
CA CYS A 110 -11.84 -0.93 0.71
C CYS A 110 -11.75 -2.21 1.53
N LEU A 111 -12.38 -2.24 2.70
CA LEU A 111 -12.45 -3.46 3.53
C LEU A 111 -13.13 -4.62 2.79
N SER A 112 -14.25 -4.35 2.12
CA SER A 112 -14.96 -5.40 1.37
C SER A 112 -14.13 -5.94 0.20
N ALA A 113 -13.43 -5.06 -0.52
CA ALA A 113 -12.55 -5.45 -1.62
C ALA A 113 -11.37 -6.30 -1.12
N LEU A 114 -10.69 -5.89 -0.05
CA LEU A 114 -9.55 -6.63 0.49
C LEU A 114 -9.95 -7.99 1.10
N ARG A 115 -11.12 -8.09 1.73
CA ARG A 115 -11.63 -9.38 2.23
C ARG A 115 -11.97 -10.38 1.12
N LYS A 116 -12.36 -9.87 -0.06
CA LYS A 116 -12.72 -10.68 -1.24
C LYS A 116 -11.58 -10.88 -2.22
N ALA A 117 -10.46 -10.19 -2.03
CA ALA A 117 -9.31 -10.33 -2.89
C ALA A 117 -8.77 -11.77 -2.75
N ASP A 118 -8.68 -12.46 -3.87
CA ASP A 118 -7.96 -13.74 -3.97
C ASP A 118 -6.46 -13.49 -4.06
N SER A 119 -5.66 -14.55 -3.87
CA SER A 119 -4.22 -14.46 -4.10
C SER A 119 -3.90 -13.94 -5.50
N PHE A 120 -2.98 -12.98 -5.58
CA PHE A 120 -2.41 -12.59 -6.86
C PHE A 120 -1.50 -13.72 -7.33
N ALA A 121 -1.97 -14.51 -8.31
CA ALA A 121 -1.09 -15.41 -9.03
C ALA A 121 0.11 -14.63 -9.60
N ALA A 122 1.27 -15.26 -9.73
CA ALA A 122 2.50 -14.67 -10.27
C ALA A 122 2.42 -14.16 -11.73
N SER A 123 1.23 -14.13 -12.33
CA SER A 123 0.95 -13.80 -13.72
C SER A 123 1.31 -12.36 -14.10
N VAL A 124 1.36 -11.42 -13.15
CA VAL A 124 1.81 -10.03 -13.41
C VAL A 124 3.17 -9.80 -12.77
N THR A 125 4.22 -10.23 -13.45
CA THR A 125 5.59 -10.08 -12.98
C THR A 125 6.36 -9.09 -13.86
N MET A 126 6.88 -8.02 -13.25
CA MET A 126 7.80 -7.10 -13.91
C MET A 126 9.14 -7.80 -14.10
N ARG A 127 9.71 -7.72 -15.32
CA ARG A 127 11.03 -8.27 -15.65
C ARG A 127 11.97 -7.15 -16.10
N ARG A 128 13.25 -7.24 -15.75
CA ARG A 128 14.29 -6.34 -16.26
C ARG A 128 14.37 -6.52 -17.78
N PRO A 129 14.36 -5.44 -18.58
CA PRO A 129 14.59 -5.55 -20.01
C PRO A 129 15.97 -6.16 -20.28
N THR A 130 16.05 -7.03 -21.29
CA THR A 130 17.32 -7.59 -21.76
C THR A 130 18.21 -6.44 -22.25
N PRO A 131 19.48 -6.35 -21.84
CA PRO A 131 20.39 -5.34 -22.36
C PRO A 131 20.46 -5.47 -23.89
N ILE A 132 20.20 -4.37 -24.61
CA ILE A 132 20.43 -4.33 -26.06
C ILE A 132 21.95 -4.39 -26.25
N ARG A 133 22.48 -5.47 -26.85
CA ARG A 133 23.91 -5.55 -27.20
C ARG A 133 24.24 -4.38 -28.13
N SER A 134 25.14 -3.50 -27.71
CA SER A 134 25.77 -2.54 -28.62
C SER A 134 26.88 -3.26 -29.40
N ASP A 135 26.49 -4.12 -30.35
CA ASP A 135 27.42 -4.68 -31.33
C ASP A 135 27.65 -3.62 -32.43
N ALA A 136 28.35 -2.53 -32.09
CA ALA A 136 28.96 -1.63 -33.07
C ALA A 136 30.47 -1.81 -32.98
N GLY A 137 30.96 -2.88 -33.62
CA GLY A 137 32.39 -3.11 -33.81
C GLY A 137 32.97 -2.00 -34.68
N TYR A 138 33.85 -1.17 -34.10
CA TYR A 138 34.70 -0.27 -34.87
C TYR A 138 35.85 -1.09 -35.43
N ALA A 139 35.75 -1.49 -36.70
CA ALA A 139 36.85 -2.09 -37.43
C ALA A 139 37.90 -0.99 -37.71
N VAL A 140 39.02 -1.02 -36.97
CA VAL A 140 40.23 -0.28 -37.32
C VAL A 140 40.99 -1.14 -38.33
N SER A 141 40.86 -0.81 -39.61
CA SER A 141 41.76 -1.33 -40.65
C SER A 141 43.10 -0.59 -40.56
N ARG A 142 44.18 -1.37 -40.42
CA ARG A 142 45.56 -0.92 -40.59
C ARG A 142 45.92 -0.78 -42.06
#